data_AF-A0A6A2W1Y0-F1
#
_entry.id   AF-A0A6A2W1Y0-F1
#
_cell.length_a   1.000
_cell.length_b   1.000
_cell.length_c   1.000
_cell.angle_alpha   90.00
_cell.angle_beta   90.00
_cell.angle_gamma   90.00
#
_symmetry.space_group_name_H-M   'P 1'
#
loop_
_entity.id
_entity.type
_entity.pdbx_description
1 polymer ?
#
loop_
_entity_poly.entity_id
_entity_poly.type
_entity_poly.pdbx_seq_one_letter_code
_entity_poly.pdbx_strand_id
1 'polypeptide(L)' 'MLDERMPKIRYCEKCGRPNVGTDRCPHAMNPKYMCPRDREARELARKLRRFGL' A
#
# COMPACT_ATOMS: atom_id res chain seq x y z
N MET A 1 29.65 -2.08 -18.55
CA MET A 1 28.19 -1.95 -18.75
C MET A 1 27.59 -1.85 -17.36
N LEU A 2 27.21 -0.64 -16.94
CA LEU A 2 26.69 -0.42 -15.59
C LEU A 2 25.25 -0.92 -15.53
N ASP A 3 25.01 -1.91 -14.66
CA ASP A 3 23.73 -2.53 -14.36
C ASP A 3 22.61 -1.48 -14.19
N GLU A 4 21.77 -1.30 -15.21
CA GLU A 4 20.55 -0.49 -15.16
C GLU A 4 19.42 -1.21 -14.42
N ARG A 5 19.70 -1.70 -13.21
CA ARG A 5 18.66 -2.13 -12.27
C ARG A 5 18.02 -0.90 -11.64
N MET A 6 17.41 -0.03 -12.45
CA MET A 6 16.44 0.91 -11.91
C MET A 6 15.38 0.08 -11.19
N PRO A 7 15.20 0.24 -9.86
CA PRO A 7 14.15 -0.48 -9.15
C PRO A 7 12.83 -0.08 -9.80
N LYS A 8 12.14 -1.05 -10.42
CA LYS A 8 10.83 -0.80 -11.04
C LYS A 8 9.93 -0.20 -9.96
N ILE A 9 9.56 1.06 -10.16
CA ILE A 9 8.64 1.76 -9.28
C ILE A 9 7.28 1.08 -9.48
N ARG A 10 6.80 0.44 -8.42
CA ARG A 10 5.46 -0.17 -8.37
C ARG A 10 4.56 0.76 -7.58
N TYR A 11 3.31 0.85 -8.00
CA TYR A 11 2.30 1.63 -7.33
C TYR A 11 1.27 0.71 -6.69
N CYS A 12 0.83 1.08 -5.50
CA CYS A 12 -0.21 0.39 -4.78
C CYS A 12 -1.54 0.58 -5.52
N GLU A 13 -2.19 -0.50 -5.94
CA GLU A 13 -3.51 -0.45 -6.59
C GLU A 13 -4.62 0.09 -5.68
N LYS A 14 -4.42 0.06 -4.35
CA LYS A 14 -5.39 0.51 -3.35
C LYS A 14 -5.32 2.01 -3.02
N CYS A 15 -4.10 2.57 -2.97
CA CYS A 15 -3.89 3.95 -2.52
C CYS A 15 -3.04 4.81 -3.46
N GLY A 16 -2.62 4.26 -4.61
CA GLY A 16 -1.85 4.95 -5.64
C GLY A 16 -0.40 5.30 -5.25
N ARG A 17 0.07 4.89 -4.08
CA ARG A 17 1.40 5.25 -3.58
C ARG A 17 2.51 4.34 -4.12
N PRO A 18 3.71 4.88 -4.40
CA PRO A 18 4.83 4.10 -4.91
C PRO A 18 5.39 3.14 -3.85
N ASN A 19 6.25 2.21 -4.26
CA ASN A 19 7.04 1.34 -3.38
C ASN A 19 8.36 1.97 -2.91
N VAL A 20 8.66 3.21 -3.34
CA VAL A 20 9.91 3.93 -3.05
C VAL A 20 9.63 5.32 -2.46
N GLY A 21 10.64 5.90 -1.82
CA GLY A 21 10.56 7.24 -1.20
C GLY A 21 9.86 7.26 0.17
N THR A 22 9.66 8.46 0.70
CA THR A 22 9.06 8.72 2.02
C THR A 22 7.57 8.34 2.05
N ASP A 23 6.89 8.49 0.92
CA ASP A 23 5.48 8.14 0.76
C ASP A 23 5.23 6.68 0.35
N ARG A 24 6.24 5.82 0.50
CA ARG A 24 6.16 4.42 0.10
C ARG A 24 5.00 3.68 0.76
N CYS A 25 4.33 2.83 -0.02
CA CYS A 25 3.31 1.92 0.48
C CYS A 25 3.85 0.49 0.59
N PRO A 26 3.72 -0.18 1.75
CA PRO A 26 4.13 -1.57 1.89
C PRO A 26 3.38 -2.50 0.92
N HIS A 27 2.12 -2.21 0.61
CA HIS A 27 1.34 -2.95 -0.38
C HIS A 27 1.89 -2.82 -1.81
N ALA A 28 2.51 -1.69 -2.15
CA ALA A 28 3.19 -1.52 -3.44
C ALA A 28 4.49 -2.34 -3.53
N MET A 29 5.16 -2.61 -2.40
CA MET A 29 6.32 -3.50 -2.34
C MET A 29 5.90 -4.96 -2.49
N ASN A 30 4.86 -5.36 -1.75
CA ASN A 30 4.31 -6.70 -1.80
C ASN A 30 2.80 -6.67 -1.53
N PRO A 31 1.96 -7.18 -2.45
CA PRO A 31 0.51 -7.18 -2.29
C PRO A 31 0.01 -8.02 -1.11
N LYS A 32 0.87 -8.87 -0.52
CA LYS A 32 0.55 -9.58 0.73
C LYS A 32 0.47 -8.65 1.95
N TYR A 33 1.12 -7.49 1.92
CA TYR A 33 1.05 -6.53 3.04
C TYR A 33 -0.22 -5.70 2.94
N MET A 34 -0.96 -5.57 4.06
CA MET A 34 -2.11 -4.67 4.11
C MET A 34 -1.71 -3.24 3.76
N CYS A 35 -2.49 -2.60 2.91
CA CYS A 35 -2.32 -1.19 2.61
C CYS A 35 -2.86 -0.34 3.78
N PRO A 36 -2.02 0.42 4.50
CA PRO A 36 -2.47 1.21 5.66
C PRO A 36 -3.39 2.39 5.28
N ARG A 37 -3.47 2.71 3.99
CA ARG A 37 -4.30 3.79 3.45
C ARG A 37 -5.40 3.27 2.54
N ASP A 38 -5.66 1.96 2.54
CA ASP A 38 -6.78 1.42 1.80
C ASP A 38 -8.08 1.99 2.37
N ARG A 39 -8.82 2.70 1.50
CA ARG A 39 -10.06 3.36 1.89
C ARG A 39 -11.09 2.31 2.30
N GLU A 40 -11.16 1.20 1.55
CA GLU A 40 -12.07 0.10 1.86
C GLU A 40 -11.74 -0.56 3.21
N ALA A 41 -10.47 -0.88 3.49
CA ALA A 41 -10.07 -1.43 4.77
C ALA A 41 -10.35 -0.45 5.93
N ARG A 42 -10.20 0.86 5.73
CA ARG A 42 -10.57 1.86 6.75
C ARG A 42 -12.08 1.98 6.92
N GLU A 43 -12.87 1.83 5.86
CA GLU A 43 -14.34 1.79 5.97
C GLU A 43 -14.81 0.50 6.64
N LEU A 44 -14.19 -0.64 6.34
CA LEU A 44 -14.45 -1.91 7.01
C LEU A 44 -14.06 -1.85 8.49
N ALA A 45 -12.87 -1.35 8.82
CA ALA A 45 -12.43 -1.18 10.20
C ALA A 45 -13.33 -0.18 10.96
N ARG A 46 -13.79 0.89 10.31
CA ARG A 46 -14.77 1.81 10.90
C ARG A 46 -16.12 1.15 11.14
N LYS A 47 -16.60 0.33 10.20
CA LYS A 47 -17.83 -0.45 10.36
C LYS A 47 -17.68 -1.44 11.53
N LEU A 48 -16.59 -2.21 11.58
CA LEU A 48 -16.31 -3.17 12.66
C LEU A 48 -16.29 -2.49 14.05
N ARG A 49 -15.61 -1.34 14.18
CA ARG A 49 -15.62 -0.55 15.42
C ARG A 49 -17.00 -0.04 15.81
N ARG A 50 -17.87 0.26 14.83
CA ARG A 50 -19.26 0.67 15.09
C ARG A 50 -20.11 -0.48 15.64
N PHE A 51 -19.72 -1.72 15.37
CA PHE A 51 -20.37 -2.93 15.90
C PHE A 51 -19.73 -3.43 17.20
N GLY A 52 -18.73 -2.73 17.77
CA GLY A 52 -18.18 -3.05 19.10
C GLY A 52 -17.27 -4.28 19.15
N LEU A 53 -16.69 -4.69 18.01
CA LEU A 53 -15.64 -5.71 17.91
C LEU A 53 -14.24 -5.08 17.83
#